data_AF-R7KHM9-F1
#
_entry.id   AF-R7KHM9-F1
#
_cell.length_a   1.000
_cell.length_b   1.000
_cell.length_c   1.000
_cell.angle_alpha   90.00
_cell.angle_beta   90.00
_cell.angle_gamma   90.00
#
_symmetry.space_group_name_H-M   'P 1'
#
loop_
_entity.id
_entity.type
_entity.pdbx_description
1 polymer ?
#
loop_
_entity_poly.entity_id
_entity_poly.type
_entity_poly.pdbx_seq_one_letter_code
_entity_poly.pdbx_strand_id
1 'polypeptide(L)'
;MQIENITIRTKRMIDDLKTICANFGLGGSPGEYKIITQVFLYKYLSDKFLYEAKKADPTLANAENIEEALTAMPDDQYEMLTMMLGGSTAKLKKTHYISYLFNHQNDDSMRKADGSPYPFHELFDDTLVDIANCNLDIFSVQTGGEEKIRLFDPISQYVIESAKKPLFCRAIINKLVEFSFCSSALPMCLSRSTISSLRSLSI
;
A
#
# COMPACT_ATOMS: atom_id res chain seq x y z
N MET A 1 2.80 25.54 -10.27
CA MET A 1 1.47 24.95 -10.47
C MET A 1 1.41 23.43 -10.22
N GLN A 2 2.29 22.57 -10.77
CA GLN A 2 2.29 21.12 -10.44
C GLN A 2 2.76 20.81 -9.00
N ILE A 3 3.80 21.49 -8.51
CA ILE A 3 4.36 21.29 -7.16
C ILE A 3 3.38 21.70 -6.04
N GLU A 4 2.64 22.79 -6.22
CA GLU A 4 1.62 23.23 -5.26
C GLU A 4 0.49 22.19 -5.14
N ASN A 5 0.09 21.57 -6.25
CA ASN A 5 -0.94 20.55 -6.27
C ASN A 5 -0.51 19.29 -5.53
N ILE A 6 0.73 18.82 -5.73
CA ILE A 6 1.29 17.68 -5.01
C ILE A 6 1.41 17.98 -3.51
N THR A 7 1.90 19.16 -3.15
CA THR A 7 2.06 19.54 -1.73
C THR A 7 0.72 19.58 -1.00
N ILE A 8 -0.32 20.15 -1.62
CA ILE A 8 -1.68 20.18 -1.06
C ILE A 8 -2.24 18.77 -0.90
N ARG A 9 -2.07 17.92 -1.91
CA ARG A 9 -2.50 16.53 -1.89
C ARG A 9 -1.81 15.75 -0.76
N THR A 10 -0.49 15.82 -0.67
CA THR A 10 0.28 15.18 0.40
C THR A 10 -0.17 15.62 1.79
N LYS A 11 -0.37 16.93 1.99
CA LYS A 11 -0.87 17.46 3.28
C LYS A 11 -2.24 16.88 3.61
N ARG A 12 -3.15 16.85 2.63
CA ARG A 12 -4.48 16.25 2.81
C ARG A 12 -4.40 14.78 3.20
N MET A 13 -3.57 13.98 2.52
CA MET A 13 -3.37 12.57 2.87
C MET A 13 -2.85 12.42 4.31
N ILE A 14 -1.89 13.25 4.72
CA ILE A 14 -1.38 13.24 6.10
C ILE A 14 -2.49 13.62 7.08
N ASP A 15 -3.27 14.67 6.80
CA ASP A 15 -4.37 15.11 7.66
C ASP A 15 -5.46 14.03 7.79
N ASP A 16 -5.83 13.37 6.69
CA ASP A 16 -6.78 12.25 6.70
C ASP A 16 -6.27 11.07 7.56
N LEU A 17 -4.99 10.73 7.45
CA LEU A 17 -4.37 9.70 8.27
C LEU A 17 -4.30 10.08 9.76
N LYS A 18 -4.05 11.35 10.08
CA LYS A 18 -4.12 11.88 11.45
C LYS A 18 -5.53 11.78 12.00
N THR A 19 -6.55 12.14 11.23
CA THR A 19 -7.96 12.00 11.62
C THR A 19 -8.31 10.53 11.90
N ILE A 20 -7.86 9.60 11.05
CA ILE A 20 -8.02 8.16 11.32
C ILE A 20 -7.33 7.80 12.64
N CYS A 21 -6.06 8.15 12.84
CA CYS A 21 -5.34 7.84 14.07
C CYS A 21 -6.07 8.38 15.31
N ALA A 22 -6.56 9.62 15.28
CA ALA A 22 -7.33 10.21 16.37
C ALA A 22 -8.62 9.42 16.68
N ASN A 23 -9.36 8.98 15.66
CA ASN A 23 -10.59 8.19 15.83
C ASN A 23 -10.34 6.80 16.48
N PHE A 24 -9.11 6.30 16.40
CA PHE A 24 -8.68 5.05 17.03
C PHE A 24 -7.86 5.27 18.31
N GLY A 25 -7.85 6.49 18.87
CA GLY A 25 -7.21 6.82 20.15
C GLY A 25 -5.69 7.02 20.07
N LEU A 26 -5.16 7.24 18.87
CA LEU A 26 -3.72 7.35 18.62
C LEU A 26 -3.24 8.79 18.43
N GLY A 27 -4.14 9.78 18.40
CA GLY A 27 -3.82 11.18 18.13
C GLY A 27 -2.75 11.73 19.07
N GLY A 28 -1.69 12.32 18.52
CA GLY A 28 -0.56 12.87 19.26
C GLY A 28 0.39 11.84 19.88
N SER A 29 0.18 10.54 19.64
CA SER A 29 1.03 9.47 20.17
C SER A 29 2.25 9.20 19.29
N PRO A 30 3.32 8.57 19.82
CA PRO A 30 4.40 8.04 19.00
C PRO A 30 3.92 7.04 17.94
N GLY A 31 2.82 6.33 18.21
CA GLY A 31 2.18 5.40 17.28
C GLY A 31 1.62 6.10 16.04
N GLU A 32 0.97 7.25 16.20
CA GLU A 32 0.45 8.06 15.07
C GLU A 32 1.57 8.42 14.09
N TYR A 33 2.69 8.94 14.60
CA TYR A 33 3.83 9.27 13.74
C TYR A 33 4.34 8.05 12.97
N LYS A 34 4.55 6.92 13.65
CA LYS A 34 5.03 5.68 13.02
C LYS A 34 4.04 5.14 11.98
N ILE A 35 2.75 5.21 12.23
CA ILE A 35 1.71 4.79 11.28
C ILE A 35 1.76 5.68 10.04
N ILE A 36 1.71 7.00 10.21
CA ILE A 36 1.65 7.95 9.09
C ILE A 36 2.87 7.79 8.20
N THR A 37 4.08 7.73 8.79
CA THR A 37 5.31 7.58 8.04
C THR A 37 5.33 6.29 7.22
N GLN A 38 4.90 5.17 7.82
CA GLN A 38 4.90 3.88 7.13
C GLN A 38 3.82 3.80 6.05
N VAL A 39 2.61 4.24 6.33
CA VAL A 39 1.52 4.25 5.34
C VAL A 39 1.86 5.16 4.17
N PHE A 40 2.46 6.32 4.44
CA PHE A 40 2.95 7.22 3.40
C PHE A 40 4.07 6.58 2.56
N LEU A 41 5.04 5.94 3.21
CA LEU A 41 6.13 5.25 2.51
C LEU A 41 5.60 4.11 1.64
N TYR A 42 4.67 3.30 2.14
CA TYR A 42 4.05 2.23 1.36
C TYR A 42 3.36 2.78 0.11
N LYS A 43 2.61 3.87 0.24
CA LYS A 43 1.96 4.53 -0.90
C LYS A 43 2.97 5.09 -1.89
N TYR A 44 4.01 5.74 -1.40
CA TYR A 44 5.08 6.30 -2.22
C TYR A 44 5.80 5.21 -3.02
N LEU A 45 6.19 4.11 -2.38
CA LEU A 45 6.85 2.98 -3.05
C LEU A 45 5.94 2.34 -4.10
N SER A 46 4.65 2.19 -3.80
CA SER A 46 3.64 1.68 -4.74
C SER A 46 3.54 2.58 -5.98
N ASP A 47 3.38 3.88 -5.81
CA ASP A 47 3.26 4.81 -6.93
C ASP A 47 4.56 4.91 -7.75
N LYS A 48 5.72 4.89 -7.09
CA LYS A 48 7.03 4.86 -7.77
C LYS A 48 7.19 3.57 -8.58
N PHE A 49 6.82 2.43 -8.03
CA PHE A 49 6.88 1.14 -8.74
C PHE A 49 6.04 1.19 -10.02
N LEU A 50 4.79 1.65 -9.96
CA LEU A 50 3.93 1.77 -11.13
C LEU A 50 4.48 2.76 -12.16
N TYR A 51 5.05 3.88 -11.72
CA TYR A 51 5.70 4.84 -12.60
C TYR A 51 6.90 4.24 -13.35
N GLU A 52 7.78 3.52 -12.65
CA GLU A 52 8.93 2.88 -13.29
C GLU A 52 8.53 1.68 -14.15
N ALA A 53 7.50 0.92 -13.76
CA ALA A 53 6.93 -0.14 -14.58
C ALA A 53 6.43 0.39 -15.94
N LYS A 54 5.71 1.52 -15.96
CA LYS A 54 5.29 2.18 -17.21
C LYS A 54 6.45 2.64 -18.08
N LYS A 55 7.57 3.02 -17.47
CA LYS A 55 8.76 3.44 -18.22
C LYS A 55 9.50 2.24 -18.81
N ALA A 56 9.56 1.14 -18.07
CA ALA A 56 10.18 -0.11 -18.52
C ALA A 56 9.35 -0.79 -19.62
N ASP A 57 8.03 -0.78 -19.50
CA ASP A 57 7.10 -1.30 -20.51
C ASP A 57 6.08 -0.24 -20.94
N PRO A 58 6.32 0.46 -22.07
CA PRO A 58 5.41 1.48 -22.59
C PRO A 58 4.02 0.95 -22.96
N THR A 59 3.82 -0.36 -23.11
CA THR A 59 2.47 -0.92 -23.37
C THR A 59 1.52 -0.68 -22.18
N LEU A 60 2.07 -0.57 -20.97
CA LEU A 60 1.35 -0.23 -19.74
C LEU A 60 0.87 1.22 -19.70
N ALA A 61 1.38 2.10 -20.57
CA ALA A 61 0.98 3.52 -20.59
C ALA A 61 -0.50 3.71 -20.97
N ASN A 62 -1.05 2.80 -21.78
CA ASN A 62 -2.43 2.83 -22.26
C ASN A 62 -3.38 1.97 -21.42
N ALA A 63 -2.89 1.29 -20.38
CA ALA A 63 -3.73 0.48 -19.52
C ALA A 63 -4.69 1.36 -18.71
N GLU A 64 -5.98 1.03 -18.72
CA GLU A 64 -7.00 1.68 -17.88
C GLU A 64 -6.70 1.48 -16.40
N ASN A 65 -6.23 0.27 -16.04
CA ASN A 65 -5.70 -0.06 -14.73
C ASN A 65 -4.38 -0.83 -14.86
N ILE A 66 -3.28 -0.22 -14.42
CA ILE A 66 -1.94 -0.80 -14.53
C ILE A 66 -1.76 -1.98 -13.59
N GLU A 67 -2.30 -1.92 -12.37
CA GLU A 67 -2.17 -3.03 -11.41
C GLU A 67 -2.91 -4.27 -11.93
N GLU A 68 -4.05 -4.09 -12.60
CA GLU A 68 -4.75 -5.20 -13.28
C GLU A 68 -3.93 -5.77 -14.43
N ALA A 69 -3.37 -4.91 -15.30
CA ALA A 69 -2.50 -5.34 -16.40
C ALA A 69 -1.25 -6.09 -15.90
N LEU A 70 -0.62 -5.58 -14.85
CA LEU A 70 0.54 -6.21 -14.20
C LEU A 70 0.16 -7.53 -13.51
N THR A 71 -1.03 -7.61 -12.93
CA THR A 71 -1.52 -8.85 -12.29
C THR A 71 -1.78 -9.94 -13.33
N ALA A 72 -2.33 -9.57 -14.48
CA ALA A 72 -2.58 -10.47 -15.62
C ALA A 72 -1.30 -10.88 -16.37
N MET A 73 -0.19 -10.17 -16.17
CA MET A 73 1.09 -10.49 -16.79
C MET A 73 1.60 -11.86 -16.31
N PRO A 74 2.08 -12.74 -17.21
CA PRO A 74 2.72 -13.99 -16.85
C PRO A 74 3.89 -13.80 -15.88
N ASP A 75 4.13 -14.76 -14.99
CA ASP A 75 5.10 -14.60 -13.91
C ASP A 75 6.54 -14.41 -14.40
N ASP A 76 6.92 -15.06 -15.50
CA ASP A 76 8.23 -14.90 -16.16
C ASP A 76 8.40 -13.49 -16.75
N GLN A 77 7.36 -12.95 -17.37
CA GLN A 77 7.35 -11.58 -17.89
C GLN A 77 7.38 -10.56 -16.75
N TYR A 78 6.64 -10.81 -15.66
CA TYR A 78 6.63 -9.97 -14.48
C TYR A 78 8.02 -9.94 -13.81
N GLU A 79 8.64 -11.10 -13.67
CA GLU A 79 10.00 -11.21 -13.14
C GLU A 79 10.99 -10.40 -13.99
N MET A 80 10.96 -10.57 -15.32
CA MET A 80 11.79 -9.78 -16.23
C MET A 80 11.54 -8.27 -16.10
N LEU A 81 10.28 -7.85 -16.04
CA LEU A 81 9.92 -6.44 -15.82
C LEU A 81 10.56 -5.91 -14.52
N THR A 82 10.39 -6.64 -13.41
CA THR A 82 10.94 -6.22 -12.12
C THR A 82 12.47 -6.20 -12.07
N MET A 83 13.16 -7.03 -12.86
CA MET A 83 14.63 -6.99 -13.02
C MET A 83 15.10 -5.77 -13.81
N MET A 84 14.29 -5.28 -14.76
CA MET A 84 14.59 -4.07 -15.53
C MET A 84 14.36 -2.77 -14.76
N LEU A 85 13.59 -2.81 -13.67
CA LEU A 85 13.37 -1.65 -12.82
C LEU A 85 14.70 -1.21 -12.18
N GLY A 86 14.97 0.08 -12.18
CA GLY A 86 16.22 0.63 -11.65
C GLY A 86 16.45 0.26 -10.18
N GLY A 87 17.72 0.12 -9.77
CA GLY A 87 18.13 -0.32 -8.43
C GLY A 87 17.73 0.56 -7.25
N SER A 88 16.90 1.58 -7.44
CA SER A 88 16.30 2.39 -6.38
C SER A 88 14.78 2.18 -6.25
N THR A 89 14.20 1.27 -7.02
CA THR A 89 12.77 0.98 -7.06
C THR A 89 12.48 -0.25 -6.23
N ALA A 90 11.52 -0.15 -5.30
CA ALA A 90 11.10 -1.29 -4.52
C ALA A 90 10.44 -2.33 -5.42
N LYS A 91 10.87 -3.59 -5.28
CA LYS A 91 10.20 -4.75 -5.88
C LYS A 91 8.94 -5.05 -5.08
N LEU A 92 7.82 -5.14 -5.78
CA LEU A 92 6.52 -5.50 -5.21
C LEU A 92 6.08 -6.84 -5.80
N LYS A 93 5.38 -7.64 -5.01
CA LYS A 93 4.61 -8.79 -5.50
C LYS A 93 3.22 -8.29 -5.92
N LYS A 94 2.52 -9.05 -6.76
CA LYS A 94 1.11 -8.76 -7.13
C LYS A 94 0.20 -8.68 -5.90
N THR A 95 0.51 -9.42 -4.83
CA THR A 95 -0.19 -9.39 -3.54
C THR A 95 0.16 -8.18 -2.66
N HIS A 96 1.19 -7.41 -3.00
CA HIS A 96 1.57 -6.18 -2.28
C HIS A 96 0.83 -4.95 -2.77
N TYR A 97 0.05 -5.07 -3.85
CA TYR A 97 -0.66 -3.94 -4.43
C TYR A 97 -1.75 -3.40 -3.52
N ILE A 98 -1.92 -2.08 -3.55
CA ILE A 98 -2.95 -1.40 -2.77
C ILE A 98 -4.34 -1.90 -3.23
N SER A 99 -4.54 -2.13 -4.54
CA SER A 99 -5.80 -2.72 -5.02
C SER A 99 -6.02 -4.15 -4.50
N TYR A 100 -4.96 -4.95 -4.36
CA TYR A 100 -5.07 -6.30 -3.78
C TYR A 100 -5.59 -6.21 -2.35
N LEU A 101 -4.97 -5.40 -1.49
CA LEU A 101 -5.41 -5.23 -0.11
C LEU A 101 -6.83 -4.66 -0.03
N PHE A 102 -7.13 -3.65 -0.85
CA PHE A 102 -8.44 -3.03 -0.89
C PHE A 102 -9.55 -4.03 -1.24
N ASN A 103 -9.31 -4.90 -2.24
CA ASN A 103 -10.30 -5.88 -2.69
C ASN A 103 -10.55 -7.00 -1.67
N HIS A 104 -9.59 -7.28 -0.79
CA HIS A 104 -9.71 -8.31 0.27
C HIS A 104 -10.07 -7.73 1.65
N GLN A 105 -10.36 -6.42 1.75
CA GLN A 105 -10.56 -5.76 3.04
C GLN A 105 -11.76 -6.31 3.85
N ASN A 106 -12.74 -6.90 3.16
CA ASN A 106 -13.95 -7.50 3.72
C ASN A 106 -14.04 -9.02 3.45
N ASP A 107 -12.95 -9.66 3.05
CA ASP A 107 -12.94 -11.09 2.72
C ASP A 107 -12.65 -11.95 3.96
N ASP A 108 -13.70 -12.44 4.60
CA ASP A 108 -13.59 -13.33 5.76
C ASP A 108 -13.28 -14.80 5.37
N SER A 109 -13.17 -15.10 4.08
CA SER A 109 -12.83 -16.44 3.57
C SER A 109 -11.32 -16.68 3.47
N MET A 110 -10.51 -15.62 3.54
CA MET A 110 -9.05 -15.68 3.49
C MET A 110 -8.48 -16.60 4.58
N ARG A 111 -7.48 -17.41 4.20
CA ARG A 111 -6.79 -18.35 5.09
C ARG A 111 -5.28 -18.20 4.98
N LYS A 112 -4.57 -18.42 6.08
CA LYS A 112 -3.11 -18.57 6.09
C LYS A 112 -2.72 -19.94 5.53
N ALA A 113 -1.43 -20.13 5.28
CA ALA A 113 -0.88 -21.41 4.80
C ALA A 113 -1.16 -22.58 5.75
N ASP A 114 -1.32 -22.33 7.04
CA ASP A 114 -1.67 -23.32 8.06
C ASP A 114 -3.19 -23.59 8.16
N GLY A 115 -4.01 -22.96 7.32
CA GLY A 115 -5.46 -23.09 7.30
C GLY A 115 -6.21 -22.23 8.32
N SER A 116 -5.52 -21.45 9.15
CA SER A 116 -6.17 -20.52 10.09
C SER A 116 -6.83 -19.33 9.36
N PRO A 117 -7.88 -18.70 9.95
CA PRO A 117 -8.45 -17.47 9.42
C PRO A 117 -7.38 -16.38 9.27
N TYR A 118 -7.44 -15.64 8.16
CA TYR A 118 -6.49 -14.58 7.89
C TYR A 118 -7.20 -13.22 7.92
N PRO A 119 -7.30 -12.58 9.11
CA PRO A 119 -8.03 -11.33 9.26
C PRO A 119 -7.30 -10.19 8.54
N PHE A 120 -8.05 -9.23 8.03
CA PHE A 120 -7.52 -8.17 7.17
C PHE A 120 -6.34 -7.37 7.76
N HIS A 121 -6.34 -7.11 9.07
CA HIS A 121 -5.25 -6.37 9.71
C HIS A 121 -3.92 -7.14 9.69
N GLU A 122 -3.96 -8.47 9.79
CA GLU A 122 -2.77 -9.31 9.63
C GLU A 122 -2.34 -9.34 8.17
N LEU A 123 -3.27 -9.43 7.21
CA LEU A 123 -2.95 -9.31 5.78
C LEU A 123 -2.22 -8.00 5.46
N PHE A 124 -2.68 -6.90 6.04
CA PHE A 124 -2.04 -5.60 5.89
C PHE A 124 -0.63 -5.59 6.49
N ASP A 125 -0.49 -6.02 7.75
CA ASP A 125 0.78 -6.01 8.46
C ASP A 125 1.81 -6.94 7.81
N ASP A 126 1.41 -8.15 7.43
CA ASP A 126 2.27 -9.14 6.75
C ASP A 126 2.68 -8.64 5.37
N THR A 127 1.82 -7.88 4.66
CA THR A 127 2.19 -7.21 3.41
C THR A 127 3.33 -6.22 3.63
N LEU A 128 3.24 -5.36 4.64
CA LEU A 128 4.28 -4.39 4.95
C LEU A 128 5.61 -5.08 5.28
N VAL A 129 5.56 -6.13 6.11
CA VAL A 129 6.73 -6.92 6.49
C VAL A 129 7.35 -7.63 5.28
N ASP A 130 6.53 -8.22 4.40
CA ASP A 130 7.02 -8.92 3.21
C ASP A 130 7.63 -7.94 2.20
N ILE A 131 7.08 -6.73 2.03
CA ILE A 131 7.73 -5.66 1.25
C ILE A 131 9.09 -5.32 1.86
N ALA A 132 9.19 -5.12 3.18
CA ALA A 132 10.46 -4.83 3.83
C ALA A 132 11.50 -5.92 3.58
N ASN A 133 11.10 -7.20 3.69
CA ASN A 133 11.97 -8.35 3.48
C ASN A 133 12.43 -8.50 2.01
N CYS A 134 11.51 -8.34 1.05
CA CYS A 134 11.81 -8.43 -0.38
C CYS A 134 12.79 -7.35 -0.86
N ASN A 135 12.92 -6.27 -0.09
CA ASN A 135 13.67 -5.08 -0.47
C ASN A 135 14.85 -4.77 0.44
N LEU A 136 15.26 -5.73 1.30
CA LEU A 136 16.40 -5.56 2.21
C LEU A 136 17.68 -5.17 1.47
N ASP A 137 17.98 -5.79 0.34
CA ASP A 137 19.23 -5.51 -0.39
C ASP A 137 19.22 -4.15 -1.10
N ILE A 138 18.04 -3.55 -1.29
CA ILE A 138 17.87 -2.25 -1.96
C ILE A 138 17.94 -1.09 -0.96
N PHE A 139 17.34 -1.25 0.22
CA PHE A 139 17.19 -0.15 1.17
C PHE A 139 17.71 -0.42 2.58
N SER A 140 18.36 -1.56 2.85
CA SER A 140 18.98 -1.76 4.16
C SER A 140 20.14 -0.77 4.33
N VAL A 141 19.98 0.13 5.29
CA VAL A 141 21.08 0.94 5.80
C VAL A 141 21.78 0.11 6.87
N GLN A 142 23.05 -0.22 6.64
CA GLN A 142 23.89 -0.80 7.69
C GLN A 142 24.11 0.28 8.74
N THR A 143 23.67 0.02 9.97
CA THR A 143 24.06 0.86 11.11
C THR A 143 25.47 0.44 11.56
N GLY A 144 26.10 1.20 12.46
CA GLY A 144 27.45 0.88 12.96
C GLY A 144 27.53 -0.46 13.72
N GLY A 145 26.39 -1.06 14.06
CA GLY A 145 26.26 -2.47 14.43
C GLY A 145 25.59 -3.26 13.30
N GLU A 146 25.80 -4.56 13.23
CA GLU A 146 25.30 -5.47 12.17
C GLU A 146 23.76 -5.49 12.00
N GLU A 147 23.02 -4.68 12.76
CA GLU A 147 21.57 -4.56 12.70
C GLU A 147 21.14 -3.70 11.49
N LYS A 148 20.41 -4.34 10.58
CA LYS A 148 19.77 -3.69 9.43
C LYS A 148 18.45 -3.08 9.88
N ILE A 149 18.27 -1.77 9.67
CA ILE A 149 16.98 -1.10 9.90
C ILE A 149 15.97 -1.60 8.86
N ARG A 150 14.83 -2.13 9.32
CA ARG A 150 13.72 -2.56 8.45
C ARG A 150 12.92 -1.35 7.96
N LEU A 151 12.43 -1.41 6.72
CA LEU A 151 11.60 -0.36 6.12
C LEU A 151 10.22 -0.23 6.77
N PHE A 152 9.67 -1.36 7.19
CA PHE A 152 8.33 -1.44 7.74
C PHE A 152 8.28 -2.36 8.97
N ASP A 153 7.36 -2.01 9.85
CA ASP A 153 6.85 -2.74 10.98
C ASP A 153 5.32 -2.89 10.83
N PRO A 154 4.70 -3.89 11.46
CA PRO A 154 3.25 -3.97 11.59
C PRO A 154 2.65 -2.65 12.12
N ILE A 155 1.55 -2.18 11.54
CA ILE A 155 0.87 -0.96 11.99
C ILE A 155 -0.32 -1.25 12.89
N SER A 156 -0.93 -2.43 12.78
CA SER A 156 -2.09 -2.77 13.62
C SER A 156 -1.72 -2.94 15.09
N GLN A 157 -0.44 -3.19 15.40
CA GLN A 157 0.07 -3.35 16.77
C GLN A 157 -0.13 -2.10 17.65
N TYR A 158 -0.25 -0.92 17.04
CA TYR A 158 -0.48 0.32 17.78
C TYR A 158 -1.93 0.44 18.29
N VAL A 159 -2.88 -0.25 17.66
CA VAL A 159 -4.28 -0.27 18.09
C VAL A 159 -4.45 -1.29 19.21
N ILE A 160 -4.73 -0.79 20.43
CA ILE A 160 -4.81 -1.59 21.66
C ILE A 160 -5.98 -2.58 21.62
N GLU A 161 -7.16 -2.12 21.21
CA GLU A 161 -8.35 -2.96 21.15
C GLU A 161 -8.30 -3.86 19.92
N SER A 162 -8.10 -5.17 20.13
CA SER A 162 -7.95 -6.13 19.03
C SER A 162 -9.14 -6.13 18.05
N ALA A 163 -10.37 -5.94 18.55
CA ALA A 163 -11.57 -5.83 17.72
C ALA A 163 -11.58 -4.60 16.78
N LYS A 164 -10.81 -3.55 17.12
CA LYS A 164 -10.70 -2.33 16.30
C LYS A 164 -9.61 -2.43 15.22
N LYS A 165 -8.69 -3.40 15.30
CA LYS A 165 -7.59 -3.54 14.33
C LYS A 165 -8.08 -3.70 12.88
N PRO A 166 -9.06 -4.58 12.56
CA PRO A 166 -9.56 -4.68 11.19
C PRO A 166 -10.21 -3.37 10.70
N LEU A 167 -10.97 -2.70 11.57
CA LEU A 167 -11.63 -1.43 11.25
C LEU A 167 -10.61 -0.33 10.96
N PHE A 168 -9.52 -0.28 11.74
CA PHE A 168 -8.43 0.65 11.55
C PHE A 168 -7.73 0.43 10.20
N CYS A 169 -7.29 -0.80 9.91
CA CYS A 169 -6.63 -1.11 8.64
C CYS A 169 -7.56 -0.84 7.44
N ARG A 170 -8.87 -1.10 7.56
CA ARG A 170 -9.88 -0.76 6.54
C ARG A 170 -9.93 0.75 6.30
N ALA A 171 -9.95 1.55 7.36
CA ALA A 171 -9.94 3.01 7.22
C ALA A 171 -8.68 3.49 6.48
N ILE A 172 -7.52 2.92 6.80
CA ILE A 172 -6.25 3.24 6.12
C ILE A 172 -6.28 2.87 4.64
N ILE A 173 -6.63 1.63 4.29
CA ILE A 173 -6.59 1.18 2.87
C ILE A 173 -7.57 1.96 1.99
N ASN A 174 -8.75 2.31 2.53
CA ASN A 174 -9.72 3.11 1.81
C ASN A 174 -9.17 4.50 1.46
N LYS A 175 -8.37 5.10 2.35
CA LYS A 175 -7.68 6.38 2.07
C LYS A 175 -6.51 6.25 1.11
N LEU A 176 -5.80 5.12 1.12
CA LEU A 176 -4.73 4.90 0.15
C LEU A 176 -5.24 4.80 -1.29
N VAL A 177 -6.44 4.27 -1.51
CA VAL A 177 -7.03 4.15 -2.86
C VAL A 177 -7.52 5.48 -3.42
N GLU A 178 -8.02 6.39 -2.57
CA GLU A 178 -8.45 7.72 -2.97
C GLU A 178 -7.28 8.60 -3.48
N PHE A 179 -6.04 8.22 -3.20
CA PHE A 179 -4.85 9.02 -3.44
C PHE A 179 -3.95 8.45 -4.55
N SER A 180 -3.34 9.32 -5.38
CA SER A 180 -2.25 8.95 -6.29
C SER A 180 -1.29 10.12 -6.52
N PHE A 181 0.01 9.85 -6.46
CA PHE A 181 1.10 10.80 -6.72
C PHE A 181 1.34 11.03 -8.22
N CYS A 182 0.78 10.20 -9.11
CA CYS A 182 0.99 10.32 -10.55
C CYS A 182 -0.06 11.25 -11.19
N SER A 183 0.40 12.23 -11.99
CA SER A 183 -0.39 13.34 -12.55
C SER A 183 -1.55 12.95 -13.50
N SER A 184 -1.79 11.68 -13.79
CA SER A 184 -2.95 11.26 -14.58
C SER A 184 -4.15 11.12 -13.66
N ALA A 185 -5.06 12.10 -13.72
CA ALA A 185 -6.33 12.10 -13.02
C ALA A 185 -7.21 10.92 -13.49
N LEU A 186 -7.02 9.78 -12.87
CA LEU A 186 -8.07 8.84 -12.50
C LEU A 186 -7.68 8.32 -11.11
N PRO A 187 -8.61 8.24 -10.14
CA PRO A 187 -8.38 7.41 -8.95
C PRO A 187 -7.90 6.06 -9.45
N MET A 188 -6.97 5.37 -8.75
CA MET A 188 -6.66 3.98 -9.07
C MET A 188 -7.98 3.26 -9.33
N CYS A 189 -8.23 2.95 -10.60
CA CYS A 189 -9.58 2.73 -11.08
C CYS A 189 -9.96 1.33 -10.66
N LEU A 190 -10.51 1.27 -9.45
CA LEU A 190 -11.27 0.16 -8.92
C LEU A 190 -12.08 -0.45 -10.06
N SER A 191 -11.93 -1.77 -10.28
CA SER A 191 -12.72 -2.51 -11.26
C SER A 191 -14.20 -2.11 -11.17
N ARG A 192 -14.97 -2.18 -12.26
CA ARG A 192 -16.41 -1.84 -12.24
C ARG A 192 -17.18 -2.53 -11.10
N SER A 193 -16.77 -3.76 -10.74
CA SER A 193 -17.25 -4.52 -9.59
C SER A 193 -16.98 -3.82 -8.25
N THR A 194 -15.82 -3.21 -8.11
CA THR A 194 -15.35 -2.58 -6.88
C THR A 194 -15.97 -1.18 -6.65
N ILE A 195 -16.28 -0.43 -7.72
CA ILE A 195 -17.06 0.83 -7.63
C ILE A 195 -18.50 0.58 -7.14
N SER A 196 -19.10 -0.55 -7.52
CA SER A 196 -20.43 -0.95 -7.05
C SER A 196 -20.44 -1.17 -5.53
N SER A 197 -19.37 -1.76 -4.98
CA SER A 197 -19.29 -2.09 -3.55
C SER A 197 -19.02 -0.87 -2.66
N LEU A 198 -18.39 0.19 -3.18
CA LEU A 198 -18.23 1.46 -2.46
C LEU A 198 -19.53 2.27 -2.38
N ARG A 199 -20.39 2.18 -3.40
CA ARG A 199 -21.70 2.84 -3.39
C ARG A 199 -22.67 2.20 -2.39
N SER A 200 -22.54 0.90 -2.10
CA SER A 200 -23.37 0.20 -1.11
C SER A 200 -22.92 0.41 0.35
N LEU A 201 -21.72 0.92 0.59
CA LEU A 201 -21.18 1.18 1.93
C LEU A 201 -21.33 2.65 2.38
N SER A 202 -21.87 3.52 1.51
CA SER A 202 -22.10 4.95 1.78
C SER A 202 -23.58 5.28 2.02
N ILE A 203 -24.40 4.29 2.40
CA ILE A 203 -25.80 4.47 2.84
C ILE A 203 -25.94 3.86 4.24
#